data_AF-A0A7L2F086-F1
#
_entry.id   AF-A0A7L2F086-F1
#
_cell.length_a   1.000
_cell.length_b   1.000
_cell.length_c   1.000
_cell.angle_alpha   90.00
_cell.angle_beta   90.00
_cell.angle_gamma   90.00
#
_symmetry.space_group_name_H-M   'P 1'
#
loop_
_entity.id
_entity.type
_entity.pdbx_description
1 polymer ?
#
loop_
_entity_poly.entity_id
_entity_poly.type
_entity_poly.pdbx_seq_one_letter_code
_entity_poly.pdbx_strand_id
1 'polypeptide(L)'
;LFRVEVLCNGRRHTVTKRYSEFQALHKRIKKTCKVPDFPPRHVPNWMPKALEQRRQALEVYLQGVLYHNKELPQDILDFLKVPRCQQSPKASSPPVLPPQRPIVGFCLDPYMRPRGPELLPNTVLSGVLQGLYLP
;
A
#
# COMPACT_ATOMS: atom_id res chain seq x y z
N LEU A 1 -14.15 16.56 -9.92
CA LEU A 1 -13.00 15.66 -9.68
C LEU A 1 -13.19 15.02 -8.31
N PHE A 2 -12.80 13.76 -8.12
CA PHE A 2 -12.91 13.05 -6.85
C PHE A 2 -11.52 12.89 -6.22
N ARG A 3 -11.37 13.26 -4.95
CA ARG A 3 -10.16 12.96 -4.15
C ARG A 3 -10.34 11.58 -3.52
N VAL A 4 -9.38 10.71 -3.74
CA VAL A 4 -9.29 9.38 -3.11
C VAL A 4 -8.07 9.39 -2.22
N GLU A 5 -8.28 9.15 -0.92
CA GLU A 5 -7.18 8.92 0.01
C GLU A 5 -6.82 7.43 0.01
N VAL A 6 -5.54 7.14 -0.17
CA VAL A 6 -5.01 5.79 -0.24
C VAL A 6 -4.02 5.61 0.89
N LEU A 7 -4.23 4.58 1.69
CA LEU A 7 -3.29 4.14 2.73
C LEU A 7 -2.63 2.84 2.26
N CYS A 8 -1.33 2.88 2.03
CA CYS A 8 -0.56 1.71 1.61
C CYS A 8 0.74 1.65 2.43
N ASN A 9 1.01 0.52 3.09
CA ASN A 9 2.22 0.30 3.88
C ASN A 9 2.50 1.41 4.92
N GLY A 10 1.44 1.90 5.58
CA GLY A 10 1.55 3.00 6.55
C GLY A 10 1.75 4.40 5.95
N ARG A 11 1.91 4.52 4.62
CA ARG A 11 1.99 5.81 3.91
C ARG A 11 0.62 6.20 3.39
N ARG A 12 0.19 7.43 3.68
CA ARG A 12 -1.04 8.02 3.14
C ARG A 12 -0.72 8.99 2.01
N HIS A 13 -1.42 8.86 0.89
CA HIS A 13 -1.37 9.83 -0.20
C HIS A 13 -2.77 10.06 -0.78
N THR A 14 -2.93 11.15 -1.52
CA THR A 14 -4.20 11.48 -2.16
C THR A 14 -4.05 11.51 -3.67
N VAL A 15 -4.98 10.87 -4.38
CA VAL A 15 -5.08 10.93 -5.83
C VAL A 15 -6.37 11.61 -6.26
N THR A 16 -6.30 12.45 -7.28
CA THR A 16 -7.47 13.10 -7.88
C THR A 16 -7.83 12.37 -9.18
N LYS A 17 -9.10 11.99 -9.31
CA LYS A 17 -9.61 11.22 -10.47
C LYS A 17 -10.95 11.75 -10.97
N ARG A 18 -11.17 11.72 -12.29
CA ARG A 18 -12.45 11.98 -12.94
C ARG A 18 -13.33 10.73 -12.92
N TYR A 19 -14.65 10.90 -12.91
CA TYR A 19 -15.62 9.79 -13.00
C TYR A 19 -15.34 8.87 -14.20
N SER A 20 -15.00 9.44 -15.35
CA SER A 20 -14.64 8.69 -16.56
C SER A 20 -13.44 7.78 -16.36
N GLU A 21 -12.49 8.15 -15.50
CA GLU A 21 -11.34 7.32 -15.18
C GLU A 21 -11.74 6.11 -14.32
N PHE A 22 -12.69 6.26 -13.40
CA PHE A 22 -13.26 5.13 -12.65
C PHE A 22 -14.01 4.17 -13.58
N GLN A 23 -14.76 4.69 -14.54
CA GLN A 23 -15.43 3.86 -15.56
C GLN A 23 -14.42 3.11 -16.43
N ALA A 24 -13.34 3.77 -16.86
CA ALA A 24 -12.29 3.15 -17.64
C ALA A 24 -11.58 2.05 -16.83
N LEU A 25 -11.29 2.30 -15.56
CA LEU A 25 -10.75 1.29 -14.64
C LEU A 25 -11.68 0.08 -14.55
N HIS A 26 -12.97 0.29 -14.24
CA HIS A 26 -13.95 -0.78 -14.12
C HIS A 26 -13.98 -1.67 -15.37
N LYS A 27 -13.99 -1.08 -16.56
CA LYS A 27 -13.96 -1.84 -17.83
C LYS A 27 -12.70 -2.70 -17.98
N ARG A 28 -11.53 -2.23 -17.52
CA ARG A 28 -10.27 -2.99 -17.53
C ARG A 28 -10.32 -4.15 -16.53
N ILE A 29 -10.69 -3.87 -15.28
CA ILE A 29 -10.57 -4.83 -14.18
C ILE A 29 -11.71 -5.85 -14.11
N LYS A 30 -12.88 -5.56 -14.69
CA LYS A 30 -14.03 -6.49 -14.75
C LYS A 30 -13.67 -7.82 -15.42
N LYS A 31 -12.67 -7.83 -16.30
CA LYS A 31 -12.19 -9.03 -16.98
C LYS A 31 -11.15 -9.82 -16.16
N THR A 32 -10.40 -9.13 -15.31
CA THR A 32 -9.21 -9.69 -14.64
C THR A 32 -9.51 -10.16 -13.21
N CYS A 33 -10.52 -9.58 -12.56
CA CYS A 33 -10.80 -9.78 -11.14
C CYS A 33 -12.29 -9.80 -10.82
N LYS A 34 -12.62 -10.18 -9.58
CA LYS A 34 -13.98 -10.10 -9.07
C LYS A 34 -14.29 -8.64 -8.77
N VAL A 35 -15.17 -8.04 -9.55
CA VAL A 35 -15.50 -6.63 -9.45
C VAL A 35 -16.98 -6.48 -9.06
N PRO A 36 -17.30 -5.75 -7.97
CA PRO A 36 -18.67 -5.45 -7.61
C PRO A 36 -19.35 -4.57 -8.66
N ASP A 37 -20.68 -4.44 -8.59
CA ASP A 37 -21.43 -3.62 -9.53
C ASP A 37 -20.98 -2.16 -9.50
N PHE A 38 -20.83 -1.58 -10.69
CA PHE A 38 -20.35 -0.21 -10.83
C PHE A 38 -21.49 0.78 -10.56
N PRO A 39 -21.27 1.83 -9.75
CA PRO A 39 -22.31 2.77 -9.43
C PRO A 39 -22.80 3.54 -10.67
N PRO A 40 -24.13 3.57 -10.93
CA PRO A 40 -24.69 4.16 -12.13
C PRO A 40 -24.42 5.67 -12.20
N ARG A 41 -24.31 6.16 -13.43
CA ARG A 41 -23.99 7.58 -13.72
C ARG A 41 -25.11 8.52 -13.29
N HIS A 42 -26.36 8.06 -13.25
CA HIS A 42 -27.51 8.92 -13.01
C HIS A 42 -27.81 9.04 -11.51
N VAL A 43 -27.37 10.15 -10.93
CA VAL A 43 -27.84 10.67 -9.64
C VAL A 43 -28.39 12.06 -9.97
N PRO A 44 -29.60 12.45 -9.55
CA PRO A 44 -30.21 13.71 -9.95
C PRO A 44 -29.29 14.90 -9.65
N ASN A 45 -28.75 15.53 -10.69
CA ASN A 45 -27.62 16.48 -10.61
C ASN A 45 -27.96 17.80 -9.86
N TRP A 46 -29.23 18.03 -9.54
CA TRP A 46 -29.74 19.25 -8.89
C TRP A 46 -29.59 19.24 -7.37
N MET A 47 -29.26 18.10 -6.76
CA MET A 47 -29.16 17.98 -5.31
C MET A 47 -27.67 17.94 -4.90
N PRO A 48 -27.18 18.80 -3.99
CA PRO A 48 -25.81 18.72 -3.47
C PRO A 48 -25.47 17.33 -2.92
N LYS A 49 -26.49 16.65 -2.37
CA LYS A 49 -26.40 15.24 -1.94
C LYS A 49 -26.03 14.30 -3.08
N ALA A 50 -26.36 14.58 -4.34
CA ALA A 50 -26.11 13.67 -5.46
C ALA A 50 -24.62 13.52 -5.81
N LEU A 51 -23.83 14.58 -5.70
CA LEU A 51 -22.38 14.50 -5.88
C LEU A 51 -21.71 13.76 -4.73
N GLU A 52 -22.16 14.00 -3.50
CA GLU A 52 -21.66 13.32 -2.31
C GLU A 52 -22.06 11.84 -2.29
N GLN A 53 -23.29 11.52 -2.68
CA GLN A 53 -23.78 10.15 -2.91
C GLN A 53 -22.93 9.45 -3.97
N ARG A 54 -22.60 10.14 -5.06
CA ARG A 54 -21.69 9.59 -6.08
C ARG A 54 -20.29 9.36 -5.51
N ARG A 55 -19.78 10.26 -4.66
CA ARG A 55 -18.49 10.08 -3.98
C ARG A 55 -18.52 8.83 -3.10
N GLN A 56 -19.53 8.69 -2.26
CA GLN A 56 -19.74 7.53 -1.38
C GLN A 56 -19.88 6.23 -2.18
N ALA A 57 -20.64 6.23 -3.27
CA ALA A 57 -20.83 5.04 -4.10
C ALA A 57 -19.53 4.60 -4.79
N LEU A 58 -18.71 5.55 -5.26
CA LEU A 58 -17.38 5.24 -5.80
C LEU A 58 -16.43 4.72 -4.72
N GLU A 59 -16.52 5.24 -3.50
CA GLU A 59 -15.75 4.77 -2.34
C GLU A 59 -16.11 3.32 -1.98
N VAL A 60 -17.40 3.02 -1.84
CA VAL A 60 -17.89 1.65 -1.58
C VAL A 60 -17.48 0.70 -2.70
N TYR A 61 -17.59 1.14 -3.96
CA TYR A 61 -17.12 0.36 -5.11
C TYR A 61 -15.64 0.00 -4.99
N LEU A 62 -14.78 0.99 -4.73
CA LEU A 62 -13.34 0.79 -4.62
C LEU A 62 -13.00 -0.10 -3.42
N GLN A 63 -13.63 0.13 -2.26
CA GLN A 63 -13.48 -0.71 -1.07
C GLN A 63 -13.90 -2.15 -1.34
N GLY A 64 -15.02 -2.37 -2.04
CA GLY A 64 -15.48 -3.71 -2.43
C GLY A 64 -14.50 -4.42 -3.37
N VAL A 65 -13.93 -3.70 -4.35
CA VAL A 65 -12.86 -4.25 -5.20
C VAL A 65 -11.65 -4.66 -4.36
N LEU A 66 -11.22 -3.83 -3.41
CA LEU A 66 -10.06 -4.13 -2.55
C LEU A 66 -10.33 -5.29 -1.59
N TYR A 67 -11.56 -5.42 -1.09
CA TYR A 67 -11.95 -6.46 -0.14
C TYR A 67 -12.05 -7.85 -0.80
N HIS A 68 -12.60 -7.92 -2.02
CA HIS A 68 -12.84 -9.19 -2.69
C HIS A 68 -11.61 -9.78 -3.39
N ASN A 69 -10.57 -8.98 -3.63
CA ASN A 69 -9.39 -9.40 -4.37
C ASN A 69 -8.15 -9.39 -3.47
N LYS A 70 -7.64 -10.59 -3.15
CA LYS A 70 -6.38 -10.75 -2.40
C LYS A 70 -5.17 -10.24 -3.19
N GLU A 71 -5.22 -10.35 -4.51
CA GLU A 71 -4.21 -9.83 -5.44
C GLU A 71 -4.85 -8.77 -6.33
N LEU A 72 -4.24 -7.58 -6.39
CA LEU A 72 -4.78 -6.44 -7.15
C LEU A 72 -4.09 -6.35 -8.52
N PRO A 73 -4.85 -6.22 -9.63
CA PRO A 73 -4.29 -5.96 -10.94
C PRO A 73 -3.43 -4.69 -10.97
N GLN A 74 -2.46 -4.67 -11.89
CA GLN A 74 -1.66 -3.47 -12.16
C GLN A 74 -2.53 -2.26 -12.47
N ASP A 75 -3.67 -2.47 -13.14
CA ASP A 75 -4.59 -1.42 -13.50
C ASP A 75 -5.11 -0.64 -12.27
N ILE A 76 -5.34 -1.33 -11.15
CA ILE A 76 -5.79 -0.71 -9.88
C ILE A 76 -4.63 0.01 -9.22
N LEU A 77 -3.46 -0.62 -9.16
CA LEU A 77 -2.27 -0.04 -8.53
C LEU A 77 -1.85 1.25 -9.25
N ASP A 78 -1.81 1.23 -10.59
CA ASP A 78 -1.55 2.40 -11.43
C ASP A 78 -2.60 3.50 -11.21
N PHE A 79 -3.88 3.11 -11.18
CA PHE A 79 -4.96 4.05 -10.92
C PHE A 79 -4.82 4.74 -9.56
N LEU A 80 -4.43 4.00 -8.52
CA LEU A 80 -4.20 4.52 -7.17
C LEU A 80 -2.80 5.14 -6.98
N LYS A 81 -1.96 5.12 -8.03
CA LYS A 81 -0.54 5.54 -7.98
C LYS A 81 0.25 4.85 -6.86
N VAL A 82 -0.06 3.59 -6.59
CA VAL A 82 0.64 2.76 -5.61
C VAL A 82 1.77 2.04 -6.32
N PRO A 83 3.04 2.21 -5.89
CA PRO A 83 4.15 1.42 -6.42
C PRO A 83 3.86 -0.06 -6.19
N ARG A 84 4.21 -0.92 -7.15
CA ARG A 84 4.24 -2.36 -6.89
C ARG A 84 5.25 -2.63 -5.78
N CYS A 85 4.76 -2.81 -4.56
CA CYS A 85 5.49 -3.59 -3.58
C CYS A 85 5.40 -5.02 -4.10
N GLN A 86 6.53 -5.65 -4.40
CA GLN A 86 6.54 -7.03 -4.89
C GLN A 86 5.72 -7.87 -3.90
N GLN A 87 4.50 -8.24 -4.28
CA GLN A 87 3.75 -9.29 -3.59
C GLN A 87 4.59 -10.54 -3.84
N SER A 88 5.34 -10.95 -2.82
CA SER A 88 6.43 -11.90 -2.93
C SER A 88 6.06 -13.14 -3.74
N PRO A 89 6.74 -13.43 -4.86
CA PRO A 89 7.15 -14.78 -5.11
C PRO A 89 8.37 -15.01 -4.20
N LYS A 90 8.32 -16.08 -3.42
CA LYS A 90 9.54 -16.69 -2.89
C LYS A 90 10.61 -16.69 -4.00
N ALA A 91 11.79 -16.20 -3.62
CA ALA A 91 13.08 -16.38 -4.27
C ALA A 91 13.39 -15.63 -5.59
N SER A 92 14.45 -14.82 -5.48
CA SER A 92 15.53 -14.64 -6.47
C SER A 92 15.17 -14.07 -7.84
N SER A 93 15.32 -12.75 -8.00
CA SER A 93 16.16 -12.10 -9.04
C SER A 93 16.00 -10.57 -8.98
N PRO A 94 17.08 -9.76 -8.98
CA PRO A 94 16.97 -8.31 -9.09
C PRO A 94 16.75 -7.86 -10.54
N PRO A 95 15.89 -6.84 -10.80
CA PRO A 95 15.79 -6.21 -12.10
C PRO A 95 17.00 -5.30 -12.35
N VAL A 96 17.58 -5.45 -13.55
CA VAL A 96 18.64 -4.59 -14.10
C VAL A 96 18.14 -3.14 -14.19
N LEU A 97 18.76 -2.24 -13.43
CA LEU A 97 18.60 -0.78 -13.56
C LEU A 97 19.89 -0.18 -14.16
N PRO A 98 19.78 0.88 -14.98
CA PRO A 98 20.95 1.51 -15.62
C PRO A 98 21.83 2.21 -14.58
N PRO A 99 23.14 2.40 -14.87
CA PRO A 99 24.06 3.00 -13.93
C PRO A 99 23.75 4.49 -13.90
N GLN A 100 23.42 5.07 -12.74
CA GLN A 100 24.10 6.24 -12.15
C GLN A 100 23.42 6.57 -10.81
N ARG A 101 24.22 6.42 -9.74
CA ARG A 101 24.00 6.79 -8.32
C ARG A 101 23.18 5.79 -7.47
N PRO A 102 23.82 5.06 -6.53
CA PRO A 102 23.09 4.31 -5.53
C PRO A 102 22.51 5.28 -4.51
N ILE A 103 21.24 5.64 -4.66
CA ILE A 103 20.46 6.18 -3.54
C ILE A 103 20.05 4.97 -2.71
N VAL A 104 20.65 4.81 -1.53
CA VAL A 104 20.22 3.84 -0.53
C VAL A 104 18.85 4.30 -0.03
N GLY A 105 17.79 3.79 -0.66
CA GLY A 105 16.42 3.96 -0.20
C GLY A 105 16.11 2.87 0.81
N PHE A 106 16.10 3.21 2.11
CA PHE A 106 15.63 2.27 3.11
C PHE A 106 14.09 2.24 3.08
N CYS A 107 13.50 1.05 2.92
CA CYS A 107 12.04 0.85 3.03
C CYS A 107 11.53 0.99 4.47
N LEU A 108 12.45 1.08 5.43
CA LEU A 108 12.25 1.22 6.87
C LEU A 108 13.23 2.28 7.36
N ASP A 109 12.83 3.10 8.32
CA ASP A 109 13.72 4.09 8.93
C ASP A 109 14.99 3.37 9.47
N PRO A 110 16.20 3.73 9.02
CA PRO A 110 17.45 3.12 9.52
C PRO A 110 17.68 3.37 11.01
N TYR A 111 16.92 4.27 11.64
CA TYR A 111 16.92 4.53 13.07
C TYR A 111 15.81 3.77 13.84
N MET A 112 14.92 3.05 13.14
CA MET A 112 13.97 2.13 13.78
C MET A 112 14.73 0.86 14.20
N ARG A 113 15.13 0.85 15.47
CA ARG A 113 15.74 -0.29 16.16
C ARG A 113 14.90 -1.55 15.90
N PRO A 114 15.48 -2.64 15.34
CA PRO A 114 14.78 -3.91 15.28
C PRO A 114 14.38 -4.30 16.71
N ARG A 115 13.12 -4.68 16.93
CA ARG A 115 12.71 -5.32 18.18
C ARG A 115 13.22 -6.77 18.14
N GLY A 116 14.53 -6.92 18.27
CA GLY A 116 15.19 -8.20 18.52
C GLY A 116 15.27 -8.47 20.03
N PRO A 117 15.30 -9.74 20.47
CA PRO A 117 15.74 -10.06 21.81
C PRO A 117 17.23 -9.69 21.92
N GLU A 118 17.51 -8.76 22.82
CA GLU A 118 18.84 -8.47 23.40
C GLU A 118 19.58 -9.77 23.73
N LEU A 119 20.52 -10.19 22.89
CA LEU A 119 21.50 -11.23 23.22
C LEU A 119 22.86 -10.87 22.61
N LEU A 120 23.31 -9.63 22.84
CA LEU A 120 24.75 -9.43 22.99
C LEU A 120 25.09 -9.84 24.42
N PRO A 121 26.03 -10.78 24.63
CA PRO A 121 26.36 -11.23 25.97
C PRO A 121 26.87 -10.03 26.79
N ASN A 122 26.35 -9.85 28.00
CA ASN A 122 26.82 -8.83 28.94
C ASN A 122 28.19 -9.22 29.49
N THR A 123 29.22 -9.16 28.65
CA THR A 123 30.59 -9.58 28.95
C THR A 123 31.18 -8.78 30.11
N VAL A 124 30.76 -7.52 30.28
CA VAL A 124 31.14 -6.67 31.42
C VAL A 124 30.56 -7.23 32.73
N LEU A 125 29.28 -7.58 32.75
CA LEU A 125 28.66 -8.18 33.94
C LEU A 125 29.29 -9.54 34.26
N SER A 126 29.52 -10.37 33.24
CA SER A 126 30.19 -11.66 33.38
C SER A 126 31.61 -11.53 33.95
N GLY A 127 32.39 -10.56 33.47
CA GLY A 127 33.75 -10.32 33.96
C GLY A 127 33.79 -9.81 35.39
N VAL A 128 32.86 -8.91 35.76
CA VAL A 128 32.76 -8.39 37.13
C VAL A 128 32.37 -9.49 38.12
N LEU A 129 31.41 -10.35 37.75
CA LEU A 129 30.99 -11.47 38.61
C LEU A 129 32.12 -12.49 38.81
N GLN A 130 32.91 -12.79 37.76
CA GLN A 130 34.10 -13.64 37.90
C GLN A 130 35.16 -13.02 38.81
N GLY A 131 35.40 -11.72 38.71
CA GLY A 131 36.44 -11.06 39.52
C GLY A 131 36.08 -10.86 41.00
N LEU A 132 34.79 -10.78 41.33
CA LEU A 132 34.33 -10.47 42.70
C LEU A 132 33.77 -11.67 43.47
N TYR A 133 33.32 -12.73 42.78
CA TYR A 133 32.54 -13.80 43.40
C TYR A 133 33.01 -15.23 43.07
N LEU A 134 34.02 -15.43 42.22
CA LEU A 134 34.69 -16.73 42.12
C LEU A 134 35.95 -16.74 43.01
N PRO A 135 36.12 -17.76 43.89
CA PRO A 135 37.32 -17.91 44.71
C PRO A 135 38.56 -18.30 43.90
#